data_AF-A0A7V9RBJ7-F1
#
_entry.id   AF-A0A7V9RBJ7-F1
#
_cell.length_a   1.000
_cell.length_b   1.000
_cell.length_c   1.000
_cell.angle_alpha   90.00
_cell.angle_beta   90.00
_cell.angle_gamma   90.00
#
_symmetry.space_group_name_H-M   'P 1'
#
loop_
_entity.id
_entity.type
_entity.pdbx_description
1 polymer ?
#
loop_
_entity_poly.entity_id
_entity_poly.type
_entity_poly.pdbx_seq_one_letter_code
_entity_poly.pdbx_strand_id
1 'polypeptide(L)'
;VYLTSPANPGGRALDTKPFEELLSALPDHVTVIVDEAYADFATRDGALQAARCVQWTDQLIVLRSLSKLHGLAGLRIGYAIASRDRARVLERAAPAFPIVRGAAEVALAALSDREHEKRVIDHVVAARTQLEQRLDAKRIDRLASDGPFVLAADPDASGPRVFDRYVMLPAWVER
;
A
#
# COMPACT_ATOMS: atom_id res chain seq x y z
N VAL A 1 -15.43 -3.20 -9.41
CA VAL A 1 -15.10 -2.09 -8.46
C VAL A 1 -13.62 -2.15 -8.15
N TYR A 2 -12.93 -1.00 -8.12
CA TYR A 2 -11.50 -0.94 -7.78
C TYR A 2 -11.31 0.00 -6.58
N LEU A 3 -10.63 -0.49 -5.55
CA LEU A 3 -10.38 0.21 -4.30
C LEU A 3 -8.89 0.20 -4.01
N THR A 4 -8.39 1.25 -3.35
CA THR A 4 -7.02 1.33 -2.85
C THR A 4 -7.08 1.46 -1.34
N SER A 5 -6.33 0.64 -0.61
CA SER A 5 -6.34 0.64 0.86
C SER A 5 -4.98 0.20 1.42
N PRO A 6 -4.17 1.10 2.00
CA PRO A 6 -4.31 2.56 2.02
C PRO A 6 -4.45 3.24 0.65
N ALA A 7 -5.24 4.32 0.60
CA ALA A 7 -5.51 5.05 -0.62
C ALA A 7 -4.30 5.84 -1.13
N ASN A 8 -4.13 5.95 -2.45
CA ASN A 8 -3.17 6.85 -3.09
C ASN A 8 -3.92 7.85 -3.97
N PRO A 9 -3.83 9.18 -3.73
CA PRO A 9 -2.89 9.87 -2.84
C PRO A 9 -3.40 10.15 -1.41
N GLY A 10 -4.59 9.70 -1.03
CA GLY A 10 -5.23 10.11 0.23
C GLY A 10 -4.58 9.58 1.52
N GLY A 11 -3.80 8.51 1.45
CA GLY A 11 -3.04 7.92 2.57
C GLY A 11 -3.86 7.06 3.54
N ARG A 12 -5.19 7.21 3.62
CA ARG A 12 -6.03 6.50 4.59
C ARG A 12 -6.39 5.08 4.14
N ALA A 13 -6.32 4.09 5.04
CA ALA A 13 -6.88 2.77 4.81
C ALA A 13 -8.40 2.77 4.98
N LEU A 14 -9.09 1.95 4.20
CA LEU A 14 -10.49 1.64 4.44
C LEU A 14 -10.64 0.92 5.77
N ASP A 15 -11.84 0.98 6.35
CA ASP A 15 -12.16 0.20 7.55
C ASP A 15 -12.78 -1.15 7.15
N THR A 16 -12.47 -2.20 7.90
CA THR A 16 -12.92 -3.57 7.61
C THR A 16 -14.43 -3.68 7.53
N LYS A 17 -15.16 -3.12 8.51
CA LYS A 17 -16.62 -3.27 8.60
C LYS A 17 -17.37 -2.64 7.40
N PRO A 18 -17.13 -1.35 7.04
CA PRO A 18 -17.74 -0.78 5.83
C PRO A 18 -17.38 -1.54 4.55
N PHE A 19 -16.18 -2.12 4.48
CA PHE A 19 -15.77 -2.92 3.33
C PHE A 19 -16.54 -4.26 3.25
N GLU A 20 -16.76 -4.94 4.37
CA GLU A 20 -17.59 -6.14 4.43
C GLU A 20 -19.04 -5.84 4.04
N GLU A 21 -19.60 -4.73 4.53
CA GLU A 21 -20.94 -4.26 4.15
C GLU A 21 -21.04 -3.99 2.64
N LEU A 22 -20.02 -3.35 2.05
CA LEU A 22 -19.93 -3.15 0.61
C LEU A 22 -19.90 -4.49 -0.15
N LEU A 23 -19.09 -5.45 0.29
CA LEU A 23 -19.00 -6.77 -0.35
C LEU A 23 -20.34 -7.52 -0.31
N SER A 24 -21.06 -7.46 0.81
CA SER A 24 -22.38 -8.08 0.94
C SER A 24 -23.48 -7.38 0.14
N ALA A 25 -23.34 -6.07 -0.11
CA ALA A 25 -24.31 -5.30 -0.88
C ALA A 25 -24.13 -5.44 -2.40
N LEU A 26 -22.94 -5.84 -2.86
CA LEU A 26 -22.65 -6.02 -4.28
C LEU A 26 -23.20 -7.37 -4.78
N PRO A 27 -23.76 -7.41 -6.00
CA PRO A 27 -24.13 -8.68 -6.63
C PRO A 27 -22.93 -9.62 -6.83
N ASP A 28 -23.13 -10.93 -6.66
CA ASP A 28 -22.04 -11.93 -6.69
C ASP A 28 -21.19 -11.97 -7.96
N HIS A 29 -21.71 -11.47 -9.08
CA HIS A 29 -20.96 -11.40 -10.35
C HIS A 29 -19.98 -10.22 -10.40
N VAL A 30 -20.08 -9.27 -9.47
CA VAL A 30 -19.21 -8.10 -9.43
C VAL A 30 -17.85 -8.49 -8.88
N THR A 31 -16.80 -8.14 -9.61
CA THR A 31 -15.43 -8.29 -9.12
C THR A 31 -15.01 -7.04 -8.36
N VAL A 32 -14.50 -7.23 -7.15
CA VAL A 32 -13.87 -6.20 -6.33
C VAL A 32 -12.37 -6.43 -6.32
N ILE A 33 -11.63 -5.42 -6.78
CA ILE A 33 -10.18 -5.42 -6.74
C ILE A 33 -9.75 -4.45 -5.63
N VAL A 34 -8.94 -4.92 -4.69
CA VAL A 34 -8.36 -4.09 -3.63
C VAL A 34 -6.85 -4.03 -3.82
N ASP A 35 -6.32 -2.85 -4.11
CA ASP A 35 -4.89 -2.60 -4.12
C ASP A 35 -4.41 -2.30 -2.70
N GLU A 36 -3.63 -3.24 -2.18
CA GLU A 36 -3.01 -3.22 -0.86
C GLU A 36 -1.50 -2.94 -0.95
N ALA A 37 -1.04 -2.17 -1.94
CA ALA A 37 0.38 -1.82 -2.11
C ALA A 37 1.03 -1.17 -0.87
N TYR A 38 0.23 -0.63 0.06
CA TYR A 38 0.69 0.02 1.30
C TYR A 38 0.16 -0.64 2.58
N ALA A 39 -0.53 -1.77 2.49
CA ALA A 39 -1.27 -2.34 3.63
C ALA A 39 -0.37 -2.76 4.80
N ASP A 40 0.92 -2.99 4.56
CA ASP A 40 1.90 -3.33 5.59
C ASP A 40 2.21 -2.16 6.54
N PHE A 41 1.94 -0.92 6.13
CA PHE A 41 2.15 0.29 6.94
C PHE A 41 0.89 0.71 7.73
N ALA A 42 -0.24 0.04 7.46
CA ALA A 42 -1.52 0.33 8.08
C ALA A 42 -1.65 -0.39 9.43
N THR A 43 -1.11 0.25 10.47
CA THR A 43 -1.07 -0.29 11.84
C THR A 43 -2.26 0.10 12.71
N ARG A 44 -3.21 0.87 12.17
CA ARG A 44 -4.38 1.36 12.89
C ARG A 44 -5.39 0.24 13.13
N ASP A 45 -5.96 0.20 14.33
CA ASP A 45 -7.04 -0.73 14.65
C ASP A 45 -8.24 -0.53 13.72
N GLY A 46 -8.77 -1.65 13.21
CA GLY A 46 -9.90 -1.67 12.28
C GLY A 46 -9.56 -1.35 10.82
N ALA A 47 -8.29 -1.02 10.50
CA ALA A 47 -7.85 -0.86 9.13
C ALA A 47 -7.99 -2.18 8.34
N LEU A 48 -8.48 -2.06 7.11
CA LEU A 48 -8.77 -3.19 6.24
C LEU A 48 -7.49 -3.98 5.91
N GLN A 49 -7.59 -5.30 6.07
CA GLN A 49 -6.63 -6.30 5.59
C GLN A 49 -7.38 -7.28 4.67
N ALA A 50 -7.74 -6.81 3.48
CA ALA A 50 -8.59 -7.49 2.49
C ALA A 50 -8.03 -8.86 2.08
N ALA A 51 -6.71 -9.06 2.11
CA ALA A 51 -6.10 -10.37 1.89
C ALA A 51 -6.69 -11.48 2.78
N ARG A 52 -7.11 -11.14 4.00
CA ARG A 52 -7.74 -12.10 4.95
C ARG A 52 -9.17 -12.46 4.54
N CYS A 53 -9.82 -11.63 3.73
CA CYS A 53 -11.20 -11.79 3.30
C CYS A 53 -11.37 -12.68 2.07
N VAL A 54 -10.30 -12.93 1.31
CA VAL A 54 -10.34 -13.69 0.05
C VAL A 54 -10.88 -15.12 0.24
N GLN A 55 -10.67 -15.72 1.41
CA GLN A 55 -11.16 -17.07 1.72
C GLN A 55 -12.67 -17.14 1.94
N TRP A 56 -13.37 -16.01 2.11
CA TRP A 56 -14.80 -15.95 2.39
C TRP A 56 -15.65 -15.53 1.18
N THR A 57 -15.02 -15.07 0.10
CA THR A 57 -15.75 -14.62 -1.09
C THR A 57 -14.97 -14.81 -2.39
N ASP A 58 -15.66 -15.32 -3.39
CA ASP A 58 -15.19 -15.37 -4.77
C ASP A 58 -15.34 -14.04 -5.50
N GLN A 59 -15.71 -12.93 -4.85
CA GLN A 59 -15.80 -11.61 -5.51
C GLN A 59 -14.46 -10.86 -5.50
N LEU A 60 -13.51 -11.28 -4.65
CA LEU A 60 -12.35 -10.47 -4.26
C LEU A 60 -11.06 -10.88 -4.97
N ILE A 61 -10.33 -9.89 -5.46
CA ILE A 61 -8.93 -9.98 -5.89
C ILE A 61 -8.15 -8.91 -5.13
N VAL A 62 -7.11 -9.31 -4.42
CA VAL A 62 -6.23 -8.39 -3.67
C VAL A 62 -4.89 -8.29 -4.37
N LEU A 63 -4.40 -7.07 -4.60
CA LEU A 63 -3.09 -6.82 -5.19
C LEU A 63 -2.10 -6.42 -4.11
N ARG A 64 -0.90 -6.99 -4.15
CA ARG A 64 0.23 -6.66 -3.28
C ARG A 64 1.47 -6.39 -4.11
N SER A 65 2.41 -5.62 -3.57
CA SER A 65 3.61 -5.20 -4.27
C SER A 65 4.85 -5.36 -3.40
N LEU A 66 5.95 -5.80 -4.00
CA LEU A 66 7.27 -5.79 -3.35
C LEU A 66 8.00 -4.45 -3.58
N SER A 67 7.34 -3.47 -4.20
CA SER A 67 7.96 -2.19 -4.52
C SER A 67 8.14 -1.27 -3.31
N LYS A 68 7.39 -1.51 -2.23
CA LYS A 68 7.31 -0.59 -1.08
C LYS A 68 8.07 -1.17 0.10
N LEU A 69 7.42 -1.98 0.93
CA LEU A 69 8.02 -2.59 2.12
C LEU A 69 9.38 -3.25 1.83
N HIS A 70 9.47 -4.02 0.74
CA HIS A 70 10.68 -4.77 0.38
C HIS A 70 11.71 -3.97 -0.41
N GLY A 71 11.43 -2.72 -0.79
CA GLY A 71 12.37 -1.87 -1.53
C GLY A 71 12.68 -2.33 -2.97
N LEU A 72 11.90 -3.25 -3.55
CA LEU A 72 12.18 -3.86 -4.86
C LEU A 72 11.46 -3.16 -6.02
N ALA A 73 11.27 -1.83 -5.94
CA ALA A 73 10.54 -1.07 -6.95
C ALA A 73 11.13 -1.25 -8.36
N GLY A 74 12.45 -1.36 -8.49
CA GLY A 74 13.12 -1.57 -9.77
C GLY A 74 12.91 -2.96 -10.39
N LEU A 75 12.58 -3.98 -9.57
CA LEU A 75 12.44 -5.36 -10.05
C LEU A 75 11.06 -5.68 -10.61
N ARG A 76 10.09 -4.78 -10.44
CA ARG A 76 8.73 -4.85 -11.01
C ARG A 76 7.96 -6.12 -10.60
N ILE A 77 8.07 -6.52 -9.34
CA ILE A 77 7.39 -7.70 -8.79
C ILE A 77 6.19 -7.29 -7.91
N GLY A 78 5.07 -7.93 -8.18
CA GLY A 78 3.85 -7.91 -7.38
C GLY A 78 3.12 -9.24 -7.50
N TYR A 79 2.06 -9.41 -6.73
CA TYR A 79 1.27 -10.64 -6.73
C TYR A 79 -0.19 -10.33 -6.43
N ALA A 80 -1.06 -11.25 -6.83
CA ALA A 80 -2.49 -11.20 -6.52
C ALA A 80 -2.86 -12.35 -5.56
N ILE A 81 -3.75 -12.05 -4.62
CA ILE A 81 -4.39 -13.04 -3.76
C ILE A 81 -5.86 -13.08 -4.16
N ALA A 82 -6.33 -14.23 -4.63
CA ALA A 82 -7.69 -14.43 -5.09
C ALA A 82 -8.10 -15.89 -4.86
N SER A 83 -9.38 -16.20 -5.02
CA SER A 83 -9.84 -17.58 -5.04
C SER A 83 -9.19 -18.36 -6.18
N ARG A 84 -9.14 -19.70 -6.04
CA ARG A 84 -8.45 -20.58 -6.99
C ARG A 84 -8.93 -20.37 -8.43
N ASP A 85 -10.23 -20.22 -8.63
CA ASP A 85 -10.79 -20.08 -9.97
C ASP A 85 -10.44 -18.74 -10.61
N ARG A 86 -10.40 -17.66 -9.82
CA ARG A 86 -9.91 -16.36 -10.28
C ARG A 86 -8.42 -16.35 -10.54
N ALA A 87 -7.62 -16.96 -9.66
CA ALA A 87 -6.18 -17.10 -9.85
C ALA A 87 -5.87 -17.78 -11.18
N ARG A 88 -6.58 -18.87 -11.52
CA ARG A 88 -6.45 -19.55 -12.82
C ARG A 88 -6.81 -18.67 -14.02
N VAL A 89 -7.80 -17.79 -13.88
CA VAL A 89 -8.13 -16.81 -14.93
C VAL A 89 -6.98 -15.82 -15.10
N LEU A 90 -6.43 -15.29 -14.01
CA LEU A 90 -5.28 -14.38 -14.03
C LEU A 90 -4.03 -15.04 -14.63
N GLU A 91 -3.73 -16.29 -14.26
CA GLU A 91 -2.62 -17.08 -14.80
C GLU A 91 -2.71 -17.26 -16.32
N ARG A 92 -3.91 -17.54 -16.85
CA ARG A 92 -4.14 -17.66 -18.30
C ARG A 92 -4.00 -16.34 -19.05
N ALA A 93 -4.26 -15.22 -18.39
CA ALA A 93 -4.10 -13.89 -18.97
C ALA A 93 -2.65 -13.37 -18.87
N ALA A 94 -1.80 -13.98 -18.03
CA ALA A 94 -0.42 -13.56 -17.86
C ALA A 94 0.41 -13.85 -19.13
N PRO A 95 1.34 -12.95 -19.50
CA PRO A 95 2.26 -13.22 -20.60
C PRO A 95 3.21 -14.38 -20.23
N ALA A 96 3.74 -15.05 -21.24
CA ALA A 96 4.75 -16.09 -21.02
C ALA A 96 6.00 -15.48 -20.36
N PHE A 97 6.46 -16.12 -19.29
CA PHE A 97 7.68 -15.74 -18.53
C PHE A 97 7.67 -14.27 -18.05
N PRO A 98 6.68 -13.86 -17.24
CA PRO A 98 6.50 -12.45 -16.85
C PRO A 98 7.58 -11.93 -15.89
N ILE A 99 8.35 -12.82 -15.27
CA ILE A 99 9.35 -12.51 -14.25
C ILE A 99 10.64 -13.24 -14.58
N VAL A 100 11.75 -12.51 -14.61
CA VAL A 100 13.08 -13.09 -14.79
C VAL A 100 13.52 -13.82 -13.53
N ARG A 101 14.21 -14.96 -13.68
CA ARG A 101 14.60 -15.84 -12.57
C ARG A 101 15.31 -15.12 -11.42
N GLY A 102 16.30 -14.27 -11.73
CA GLY A 102 17.04 -13.54 -10.70
C GLY A 102 16.15 -12.59 -9.89
N ALA A 103 15.14 -11.97 -10.50
CA ALA A 103 14.20 -11.11 -9.79
C ALA A 103 13.29 -11.95 -8.86
N ALA A 104 12.87 -13.13 -9.29
CA ALA A 104 12.10 -14.07 -8.45
C ALA A 104 12.91 -14.56 -7.23
N GLU A 105 14.20 -14.86 -7.40
CA GLU A 105 15.09 -15.27 -6.30
C GLU A 105 15.24 -14.15 -5.24
N VAL A 106 15.43 -12.89 -5.69
CA VAL A 106 15.47 -11.73 -4.77
C VAL A 106 14.13 -11.51 -4.07
N ALA A 107 13.02 -11.65 -4.78
CA ALA A 107 11.69 -11.53 -4.18
C ALA A 107 11.43 -12.57 -3.08
N LEU A 108 11.82 -13.83 -3.31
CA LEU A 108 11.69 -14.89 -2.31
C LEU A 108 12.56 -14.64 -1.07
N ALA A 109 13.79 -14.16 -1.26
CA ALA A 109 14.66 -13.76 -0.16
C ALA A 109 14.03 -12.62 0.66
N ALA A 110 13.51 -11.59 0.00
CA ALA A 110 12.88 -10.45 0.66
C ALA A 110 11.61 -10.85 1.44
N LEU A 111 10.76 -11.73 0.89
CA LEU A 111 9.56 -12.24 1.58
C LEU A 111 9.86 -13.13 2.80
N SER A 112 11.09 -13.64 2.90
CA SER A 112 11.52 -14.48 4.02
C SER A 112 12.14 -13.67 5.17
N ASP A 113 12.56 -12.43 4.92
CA ASP A 113 13.24 -11.57 5.90
C ASP A 113 12.24 -10.76 6.74
N ARG A 114 11.60 -11.44 7.69
CA ARG A 114 10.61 -10.83 8.61
C ARG A 114 11.20 -9.77 9.53
N GLU A 115 12.49 -9.89 9.86
CA GLU A 115 13.15 -8.89 10.70
C GLU A 115 13.35 -7.58 9.93
N HIS A 116 13.75 -7.66 8.66
CA HIS A 116 13.83 -6.48 7.79
C HIS A 116 12.46 -5.82 7.61
N GLU A 117 11.42 -6.60 7.30
CA GLU A 117 10.04 -6.08 7.18
C GLU A 117 9.64 -5.29 8.42
N LYS A 118 9.84 -5.86 9.61
CA LYS A 118 9.52 -5.19 10.88
C LYS A 118 10.30 -3.87 11.03
N ARG A 119 11.62 -3.89 10.79
CA ARG A 119 12.46 -2.69 10.90
C ARG A 119 11.98 -1.58 9.96
N VAL A 120 11.63 -1.92 8.73
CA VAL A 120 11.14 -0.94 7.74
C VAL A 120 9.77 -0.38 8.16
N ILE A 121 8.84 -1.22 8.62
CA ILE A 121 7.53 -0.78 9.11
C ILE A 121 7.69 0.18 10.28
N ASP A 122 8.46 -0.21 11.31
CA ASP A 122 8.70 0.61 12.50
C ASP A 122 9.29 1.98 12.12
N HIS A 123 10.30 1.98 11.23
CA HIS A 123 10.96 3.19 10.76
C HIS A 123 10.01 4.12 10.00
N VAL A 124 9.26 3.57 9.04
CA VAL A 124 8.34 4.34 8.21
C VAL A 124 7.18 4.92 9.02
N VAL A 125 6.63 4.13 9.95
CA VAL A 125 5.56 4.61 10.84
C VAL A 125 6.07 5.74 11.75
N ALA A 126 7.26 5.59 12.33
CA ALA A 126 7.88 6.64 13.14
C ALA A 126 8.14 7.92 12.32
N ALA A 127 8.70 7.78 11.12
CA ALA A 127 8.96 8.90 10.21
C ALA A 127 7.65 9.61 9.79
N ARG A 128 6.59 8.86 9.49
CA ARG A 128 5.25 9.40 9.21
C ARG A 128 4.75 10.24 10.38
N THR A 129 4.78 9.70 11.61
CA THR A 129 4.33 10.42 12.80
C THR A 129 5.13 11.71 13.03
N GLN A 130 6.46 11.67 12.86
CA GLN A 130 7.29 12.87 12.97
C GLN A 130 6.96 13.90 11.88
N LEU A 131 6.71 13.46 10.64
CA LEU A 131 6.32 14.35 9.54
C LEU A 131 4.97 15.02 9.83
N GLU A 132 3.97 14.25 10.26
CA GLU A 132 2.66 14.77 10.66
C GLU A 132 2.79 15.84 11.76
N GLN A 133 3.58 15.58 12.81
CA GLN A 133 3.83 16.55 13.87
C GLN A 133 4.51 17.83 13.38
N ARG A 134 5.46 17.72 12.44
CA ARG A 134 6.16 18.87 11.85
C ARG A 134 5.23 19.71 10.97
N LEU A 135 4.33 19.07 10.21
CA LEU A 135 3.32 19.75 9.41
C LEU A 135 2.33 20.49 10.32
N ASP A 136 1.85 19.83 11.39
CA ASP A 136 0.94 20.41 12.37
C ASP A 136 1.57 21.63 13.07
N ALA A 137 2.84 21.53 13.47
CA ALA A 137 3.59 22.64 14.08
C ALA A 137 3.76 23.84 13.14
N LYS A 138 3.78 23.60 11.83
CA LYS A 138 3.83 24.64 10.79
C LYS A 138 2.44 25.12 10.35
N ARG A 139 1.36 24.55 10.90
CA ARG A 139 -0.03 24.82 10.50
C ARG A 139 -0.27 24.57 9.02
N ILE A 140 0.37 23.53 8.47
CA ILE A 140 0.12 23.07 7.10
C ILE A 140 -0.96 22.00 7.17
N ASP A 141 -2.04 22.18 6.41
CA ASP A 141 -3.14 21.22 6.38
C ASP A 141 -2.68 19.89 5.80
N ARG A 142 -3.15 18.78 6.38
CA ARG A 142 -2.84 17.43 5.92
C ARG A 142 -3.99 16.47 6.12
N LEU A 143 -3.95 15.38 5.36
CA LEU A 143 -4.80 14.22 5.61
C LEU A 143 -4.09 13.22 6.54
N ALA A 144 -4.87 12.52 7.36
CA ALA A 144 -4.38 11.38 8.13
C ALA A 144 -3.93 10.25 7.19
N SER A 145 -2.82 9.60 7.51
CA SER A 145 -2.27 8.53 6.68
C SER A 145 -2.02 7.23 7.45
N ASP A 146 -2.41 6.13 6.84
CA ASP A 146 -2.06 4.77 7.20
C ASP A 146 -0.99 4.19 6.23
N GLY A 147 -0.53 4.97 5.24
CA GLY A 147 0.50 4.59 4.26
C GLY A 147 1.90 5.12 4.61
N PRO A 148 2.88 4.99 3.69
CA PRO A 148 4.27 5.45 3.89
C PRO A 148 4.52 6.91 3.50
N PHE A 149 3.46 7.72 3.37
CA PHE A 149 3.52 9.12 2.94
C PHE A 149 2.41 9.93 3.61
N VAL A 150 2.47 11.25 3.54
CA VAL A 150 1.42 12.15 4.02
C VAL A 150 1.04 13.11 2.89
N LEU A 151 -0.26 13.24 2.61
CA LEU A 151 -0.75 14.27 1.71
C LEU A 151 -0.99 15.55 2.50
N ALA A 152 -0.29 16.61 2.10
CA ALA A 152 -0.39 17.93 2.71
C ALA A 152 -0.76 18.99 1.67
N ALA A 153 -1.51 19.99 2.09
CA ALA A 153 -1.89 21.14 1.29
C ALA A 153 -1.33 22.39 1.97
N ASP A 154 -0.34 23.01 1.34
CA ASP A 154 0.15 24.33 1.74
C ASP A 154 -0.39 25.35 0.73
N PRO A 155 -1.36 26.20 1.10
CA PRO A 155 -1.93 27.20 0.19
C PRO A 155 -0.90 28.23 -0.28
N ASP A 156 0.20 28.41 0.46
CA ASP A 156 1.26 29.36 0.14
C ASP A 156 2.39 28.72 -0.70
N ALA A 157 2.38 27.40 -0.87
CA ALA A 157 3.36 26.69 -1.69
C ALA A 157 2.75 26.30 -3.04
N SER A 158 3.08 27.07 -4.08
CA SER A 158 2.93 26.58 -5.45
C SER A 158 3.97 25.49 -5.73
N GLY A 159 3.64 24.48 -6.53
CA GLY A 159 4.43 23.25 -6.73
C GLY A 159 5.96 23.41 -6.72
N PRO A 160 6.56 24.29 -7.54
CA PRO A 160 8.02 24.49 -7.53
C PRO A 160 8.54 25.06 -6.19
N ARG A 161 7.78 25.97 -5.56
CA ARG A 161 8.14 26.60 -4.28
C ARG A 161 8.11 25.63 -3.11
N VAL A 162 7.43 24.48 -3.25
CA VAL A 162 7.50 23.41 -2.24
C VAL A 162 8.94 22.93 -2.08
N PHE A 163 9.66 22.73 -3.19
CA PHE A 163 11.06 22.27 -3.15
C PHE A 163 12.03 23.36 -2.68
N ASP A 164 11.71 24.64 -2.91
CA ASP A 164 12.50 25.77 -2.42
C ASP A 164 12.30 26.02 -0.91
N ARG A 165 11.10 25.71 -0.39
CA ARG A 165 10.69 26.02 1.00
C ARG A 165 10.78 24.83 1.94
N TYR A 166 10.61 23.63 1.41
CA TYR A 166 10.59 22.39 2.16
C TYR A 166 11.60 21.41 1.58
N VAL A 167 12.57 21.00 2.39
CA VAL A 167 13.41 19.87 2.06
C VAL A 167 12.55 18.61 2.16
N MET A 168 12.23 17.98 1.04
CA MET A 168 11.86 16.56 1.04
C MET A 168 13.08 15.81 1.54
N LEU A 169 13.15 15.56 2.85
CA LEU A 169 14.13 14.65 3.41
C LEU A 169 13.60 13.24 3.17
N PRO A 170 14.22 12.45 2.28
CA PRO A 170 13.96 11.03 2.27
C PRO A 170 14.32 10.49 3.66
N ALA A 171 13.52 9.57 4.19
CA ALA A 171 13.69 9.02 5.54
C ALA A 171 15.02 8.28 5.78
N TRP A 172 15.92 8.23 4.79
CA TRP A 172 17.27 7.63 4.85
C TRP A 172 18.41 8.68 4.85
N VAL A 173 18.11 9.98 4.93
CA VAL A 173 19.12 11.06 4.86
C VAL A 173 19.59 11.55 6.25
N GLU A 174 19.19 10.91 7.35
CA GLU A 174 19.85 11.17 8.64
C GLU A 174 21.18 10.39 8.72
N ARG A 175 22.27 11.08 8.37
CA ARG A 175 23.65 10.79 8.79
C ARG A 175 24.26 12.01 9.43
#